data_AF-A0AAD8DJQ7-F1
#
_entry.id   AF-A0AAD8DJQ7-F1
#
_cell.length_a   1.000
_cell.length_b   1.000
_cell.length_c   1.000
_cell.angle_alpha   90.00
_cell.angle_beta   90.00
_cell.angle_gamma   90.00
#
_symmetry.space_group_name_H-M   'P 1'
#
loop_
_entity.id
_entity.type
_entity.pdbx_description
1 polymer ?
#
loop_
_entity_poly.entity_id
_entity_poly.type
_entity_poly.pdbx_seq_one_letter_code
_entity_poly.pdbx_strand_id
1 'polypeptide(L)'
;MASLRVRHLLILLLVALVRGDRMRKTEPTESTVINSSRDATNQTSADTLNLPANASSIRENITDTFSCENRTYGYYADVDNDCQVFHVCLPSQTPSGRNVTYRWSFICPKETVFNQAVLTCTREADSIDCQDSPEFYHLNMEMGKEPNKTEEAKDKKDNRKIQKRKQEKRKENIIMTNEVNDIMNEEFKGKLEPLGLISRGENEPVLIESVIESVDPDDIEDVEQEEKNEEEMDRIVMERNMRNERQMRRGLFRFKGDV
;
A
#
# COMPACT_ATOMS: atom_id res chain seq x y z
N MET A 1 39.16 5.54 67.33
CA MET A 1 39.49 4.21 66.76
C MET A 1 38.35 3.18 66.85
N ALA A 2 37.43 3.25 67.81
CA ALA A 2 36.33 2.28 67.95
C ALA A 2 35.24 2.37 66.84
N SER A 3 34.86 3.58 66.42
CA SER A 3 33.80 3.79 65.41
C SER A 3 34.16 3.25 64.01
N LEU A 4 35.43 3.33 63.62
CA LEU A 4 35.91 2.80 62.33
C LEU A 4 35.90 1.26 62.29
N ARG A 5 36.18 0.62 63.43
CA ARG A 5 36.12 -0.85 63.57
C ARG A 5 34.68 -1.37 63.53
N VAL A 6 33.73 -0.64 64.10
CA VAL A 6 32.30 -0.97 64.03
C VAL A 6 31.77 -0.87 62.60
N ARG A 7 32.14 0.19 61.85
CA ARG A 7 31.78 0.34 60.43
C ARG A 7 32.34 -0.78 59.56
N HIS A 8 33.60 -1.17 59.77
CA HIS A 8 34.19 -2.28 59.02
C HIS A 8 33.59 -3.64 59.37
N LEU A 9 33.27 -3.88 60.65
CA LEU A 9 32.55 -5.10 61.05
C LEU A 9 31.14 -5.16 60.46
N LEU A 10 30.43 -4.03 60.39
CA LEU A 10 29.09 -3.94 59.81
C LEU A 10 29.12 -4.16 58.29
N ILE A 11 30.13 -3.61 57.59
CA ILE A 11 30.34 -3.87 56.15
C ILE A 11 30.70 -5.34 55.91
N LEU A 12 31.59 -5.92 56.69
CA LEU A 12 31.94 -7.35 56.57
C LEU A 12 30.76 -8.27 56.86
N LEU A 13 29.91 -7.91 57.82
CA LEU A 13 28.70 -8.64 58.16
C LEU A 13 27.64 -8.52 57.05
N LEU A 14 27.47 -7.35 56.44
CA LEU A 14 26.61 -7.17 55.26
C LEU A 14 27.14 -7.93 54.04
N VAL A 15 28.45 -7.93 53.80
CA VAL A 15 29.08 -8.70 52.72
C VAL A 15 28.98 -10.22 52.96
N ALA A 16 29.02 -10.66 54.22
CA ALA A 16 28.79 -12.06 54.59
C ALA A 16 27.31 -12.47 54.45
N LEU A 17 26.36 -11.57 54.76
CA LEU A 17 24.93 -11.79 54.53
C LEU A 17 24.60 -11.86 53.03
N VAL A 18 25.19 -11.00 52.19
CA VAL A 18 25.02 -11.05 50.72
C VAL A 18 25.63 -12.31 50.10
N ARG A 19 26.69 -12.87 50.69
CA ARG A 19 27.28 -14.16 50.27
C ARG A 19 26.59 -15.38 50.91
N GLY A 20 25.62 -15.16 51.79
CA GLY A 20 24.92 -16.19 52.57
C GLY A 20 23.71 -16.82 51.88
N ASP A 21 23.21 -16.25 50.79
CA ASP A 21 22.17 -16.88 49.95
C ASP A 21 22.79 -17.95 49.05
N ARG A 22 23.29 -18.98 49.72
CA ARG A 22 23.49 -20.30 49.15
C ARG A 22 22.12 -20.76 48.68
N MET A 23 21.95 -20.79 47.36
CA MET A 23 20.89 -21.50 46.64
C MET A 23 20.35 -22.65 47.49
N ARG A 24 19.14 -22.48 48.04
CA ARG A 24 18.31 -23.63 48.35
C ARG A 24 18.12 -24.32 47.02
N LYS A 25 18.82 -25.43 46.83
CA LYS A 25 18.46 -26.45 45.87
C LYS A 25 17.09 -26.93 46.36
N THR A 26 16.03 -26.30 45.86
CA THR A 26 14.70 -26.89 45.90
C THR A 26 14.83 -28.21 45.14
N GLU A 27 14.79 -29.30 45.88
CA GLU A 27 14.47 -30.59 45.28
C GLU A 27 13.18 -30.42 44.49
N PRO A 28 13.10 -30.95 43.26
CA PRO A 28 11.85 -30.92 42.52
C PRO A 28 10.90 -31.86 43.26
N THR A 29 10.02 -31.30 44.09
CA THR A 29 8.79 -31.99 44.44
C THR A 29 8.05 -32.24 43.13
N GLU A 30 7.80 -33.52 42.88
CA GLU A 30 7.30 -34.19 41.67
C GLU A 30 5.95 -33.65 41.13
N SER A 31 5.44 -32.52 41.63
CA SER A 31 4.08 -32.03 41.40
C SER A 31 3.98 -30.58 40.93
N THR A 32 5.08 -29.84 40.73
CA THR A 32 5.03 -28.44 40.23
C THR A 32 5.71 -28.23 38.87
N VAL A 33 6.42 -29.24 38.34
CA VAL A 33 7.10 -29.15 37.01
C VAL A 33 6.18 -29.62 35.87
N ILE A 34 5.02 -30.21 36.14
CA ILE A 34 4.18 -30.84 35.09
C ILE A 34 3.22 -29.85 34.39
N ASN A 35 3.07 -28.62 34.91
CA ASN A 35 2.13 -27.65 34.33
C ASN A 35 2.78 -26.57 33.46
N SER A 36 4.12 -26.41 33.49
CA SER A 36 4.83 -25.47 32.59
C SER A 36 5.44 -26.15 31.37
N SER A 37 5.53 -27.48 31.36
CA SER A 37 6.06 -28.26 30.23
C SER A 37 4.98 -28.73 29.24
N ARG A 38 3.70 -28.56 29.59
CA ARG A 38 2.57 -28.84 28.70
C ARG A 38 2.31 -27.74 27.66
N ASP A 39 2.75 -26.51 27.92
CA ASP A 39 2.61 -25.38 26.97
C ASP A 39 3.78 -25.27 25.99
N ALA A 40 4.89 -25.98 26.21
CA ALA A 40 6.04 -26.00 25.31
C ALA A 40 6.00 -27.15 24.27
N THR A 41 5.02 -28.06 24.38
CA THR A 41 4.90 -29.26 23.51
C THR A 41 3.70 -29.24 22.57
N ASN A 42 2.85 -28.21 22.65
CA ASN A 42 1.67 -28.00 21.80
C ASN A 42 1.66 -26.62 21.12
N GLN A 43 2.83 -26.05 20.81
CA GLN A 43 2.87 -24.80 20.04
C GLN A 43 2.52 -25.10 18.60
N THR A 44 1.43 -24.53 18.11
CA THR A 44 1.04 -24.63 16.70
C THR A 44 1.88 -23.64 15.89
N SER A 45 2.08 -23.91 14.59
CA SER A 45 2.81 -22.95 13.73
C SER A 45 2.13 -21.57 13.72
N ALA A 46 0.80 -21.53 13.91
CA ALA A 46 0.06 -20.28 14.05
C ALA A 46 0.51 -19.46 15.28
N ASP A 47 0.85 -20.12 16.39
CA ASP A 47 1.39 -19.46 17.59
C ASP A 47 2.79 -18.90 17.33
N THR A 48 3.64 -19.66 16.63
CA THR A 48 5.00 -19.20 16.27
C THR A 48 4.98 -17.97 15.36
N LEU A 49 3.97 -17.89 14.49
CA LEU A 49 3.72 -16.74 13.62
C LEU A 49 2.99 -15.58 14.32
N ASN A 50 2.59 -15.71 15.59
CA ASN A 50 1.74 -14.76 16.33
C ASN A 50 0.43 -14.41 15.60
N LEU A 51 -0.16 -15.39 14.91
CA LEU A 51 -1.45 -15.21 14.24
C LEU A 51 -2.61 -15.16 15.26
N PRO A 52 -3.79 -14.64 14.89
CA PRO A 52 -4.97 -14.68 15.74
C PRO A 52 -5.31 -16.12 16.17
N ALA A 53 -5.83 -16.30 17.40
CA ALA A 53 -6.13 -17.63 17.95
C ALA A 53 -7.10 -18.48 17.11
N ASN A 54 -7.89 -17.84 16.23
CA ASN A 54 -8.82 -18.48 15.30
C ASN A 54 -8.26 -18.66 13.87
N ALA A 55 -6.95 -18.46 13.64
CA ALA A 55 -6.34 -18.60 12.32
C ALA A 55 -6.51 -20.00 11.73
N SER A 56 -6.48 -21.04 12.57
CA SER A 56 -6.73 -22.42 12.14
C SER A 56 -8.14 -22.65 11.57
N SER A 57 -9.11 -21.79 11.89
CA SER A 57 -10.46 -21.84 11.32
C SER A 57 -10.52 -21.26 9.90
N ILE A 58 -9.49 -20.52 9.49
CA ILE A 58 -9.34 -19.93 8.15
C ILE A 58 -8.49 -20.85 7.27
N ARG A 59 -7.34 -21.29 7.79
CA ARG A 59 -6.43 -22.22 7.11
C ARG A 59 -6.00 -23.32 8.05
N GLU A 60 -6.20 -24.56 7.61
CA GLU A 60 -5.66 -25.73 8.28
C GLU A 60 -4.17 -25.93 7.89
N ASN A 61 -3.38 -26.56 8.76
CA ASN A 61 -1.99 -26.91 8.48
C ASN A 61 -1.09 -25.72 8.12
N ILE A 62 -1.20 -24.62 8.86
CA ILE A 62 -0.27 -23.48 8.72
C ILE A 62 1.16 -23.97 9.01
N THR A 63 2.11 -23.57 8.17
CA THR A 63 3.54 -23.87 8.32
C THR A 63 4.33 -22.59 8.58
N ASP A 64 5.49 -22.70 9.25
CA ASP A 64 6.41 -21.57 9.48
C ASP A 64 7.78 -21.86 8.85
N THR A 65 7.85 -21.75 7.53
CA THR A 65 9.07 -21.96 6.72
C THR A 65 9.62 -20.66 6.15
N PHE A 66 8.82 -19.60 6.10
CA PHE A 66 9.19 -18.32 5.51
C PHE A 66 10.28 -17.58 6.31
N SER A 67 11.29 -17.05 5.61
CA SER A 67 12.35 -16.24 6.20
C SER A 67 12.48 -14.84 5.59
N CYS A 68 12.69 -13.84 6.44
CA CYS A 68 13.02 -12.47 6.05
C CYS A 68 14.51 -12.25 5.74
N GLU A 69 15.34 -13.29 5.75
CA GLU A 69 16.76 -13.17 5.41
C GLU A 69 16.96 -12.69 3.97
N ASN A 70 17.88 -11.72 3.80
CA ASN A 70 18.22 -11.10 2.51
C ASN A 70 17.04 -10.45 1.77
N ARG A 71 15.95 -10.14 2.48
CA ARG A 71 14.80 -9.43 1.94
C ARG A 71 14.86 -7.96 2.33
N THR A 72 14.45 -7.08 1.41
CA THR A 72 14.30 -5.65 1.70
C THR A 72 13.05 -5.41 2.56
N TYR A 73 12.88 -4.19 3.04
CA TYR A 73 11.62 -3.80 3.66
C TYR A 73 10.44 -4.08 2.70
N GLY A 74 9.42 -4.79 3.19
CA GLY A 74 8.17 -4.94 2.46
C GLY A 74 7.31 -6.15 2.78
N TYR A 75 6.32 -6.39 1.91
CA TYR A 75 5.30 -7.42 2.05
C TYR A 75 5.64 -8.61 1.15
N TYR A 76 5.51 -9.81 1.69
CA TYR A 76 5.89 -11.04 1.02
C TYR A 76 4.79 -12.09 1.18
N ALA A 77 4.23 -12.53 0.05
CA ALA A 77 3.32 -13.66 -0.02
C ALA A 77 4.05 -14.94 0.44
N ASP A 78 3.40 -15.72 1.29
CA ASP A 78 3.90 -17.01 1.73
C ASP A 78 3.36 -18.14 0.85
N VAL A 79 4.18 -18.58 -0.09
CA VAL A 79 3.82 -19.61 -1.07
C VAL A 79 3.60 -20.97 -0.41
N ASP A 80 4.29 -21.28 0.70
CA ASP A 80 4.13 -22.54 1.43
C ASP A 80 2.78 -22.60 2.18
N ASN A 81 2.12 -21.45 2.34
CA ASN A 81 0.79 -21.31 2.91
C ASN A 81 -0.27 -20.89 1.87
N ASP A 82 -0.07 -21.24 0.60
CA ASP A 82 -0.94 -20.90 -0.54
C ASP A 82 -1.30 -19.41 -0.60
N CYS A 83 -0.38 -18.54 -0.19
CA CYS A 83 -0.56 -17.09 -0.12
C CYS A 83 -1.72 -16.62 0.79
N GLN A 84 -2.37 -17.52 1.53
CA GLN A 84 -3.36 -17.17 2.56
C GLN A 84 -2.70 -16.47 3.75
N VAL A 85 -1.40 -16.73 3.96
CA VAL A 85 -0.53 -16.03 4.92
C VAL A 85 0.44 -15.14 4.13
N PHE A 86 0.77 -13.98 4.70
CA PHE A 86 1.82 -13.11 4.19
C PHE A 86 2.62 -12.50 5.34
N HIS A 87 3.81 -12.01 5.02
CA HIS A 87 4.73 -11.47 6.01
C HIS A 87 5.18 -10.06 5.66
N VAL A 88 5.42 -9.26 6.69
CA VAL A 88 6.09 -7.96 6.58
C VAL A 88 7.49 -8.11 7.15
N CYS A 89 8.51 -7.83 6.33
CA CYS A 89 9.90 -7.81 6.75
C CYS A 89 10.37 -6.37 6.94
N LEU A 90 11.06 -6.09 8.05
CA LEU A 90 11.73 -4.82 8.31
C LEU A 90 13.19 -5.06 8.72
N PRO A 91 14.14 -4.93 7.79
CA PRO A 91 15.55 -4.90 8.10
C PRO A 91 15.89 -3.68 8.97
N SER A 92 16.62 -3.89 10.06
CA SER A 92 17.02 -2.88 11.02
C SER A 92 18.42 -3.16 11.55
N GLN A 93 18.98 -2.21 12.26
CA GLN A 93 20.28 -2.34 12.91
C GLN A 93 20.13 -2.00 14.38
N THR A 94 20.58 -2.92 15.24
CA THR A 94 20.65 -2.68 16.68
C THR A 94 21.64 -1.54 17.00
N PRO A 95 21.54 -0.90 18.18
CA PRO A 95 22.53 0.12 18.59
C PRO A 95 23.98 -0.39 18.61
N SER A 96 24.17 -1.71 18.72
CA SER A 96 25.48 -2.37 18.66
C SER A 96 25.99 -2.61 17.23
N GLY A 97 25.26 -2.20 16.19
CA GLY A 97 25.63 -2.38 14.79
C GLY A 97 25.35 -3.77 14.21
N ARG A 98 24.61 -4.64 14.94
CA ARG A 98 24.18 -5.94 14.41
C ARG A 98 22.92 -5.76 13.56
N ASN A 99 22.94 -6.32 12.35
CA ASN A 99 21.75 -6.43 11.50
C ASN A 99 20.74 -7.36 12.16
N VAL A 100 19.50 -6.89 12.25
CA VAL A 100 18.34 -7.66 12.74
C VAL A 100 17.18 -7.40 11.80
N THR A 101 16.41 -8.42 11.48
CA THR A 101 15.24 -8.26 10.62
C THR A 101 14.01 -8.63 11.42
N TYR A 102 13.08 -7.69 11.56
CA TYR A 102 11.79 -7.96 12.19
C TYR A 102 10.85 -8.59 11.16
N ARG A 103 10.08 -9.58 11.61
CA ARG A 103 9.05 -10.28 10.83
C ARG A 103 7.71 -10.14 11.55
N TRP A 104 6.68 -9.74 10.84
CA TRP A 104 5.29 -9.86 11.26
C TRP A 104 4.54 -10.72 10.26
N SER A 105 3.63 -11.55 10.74
CA SER A 105 2.86 -12.48 9.92
C SER A 105 1.38 -12.15 10.04
N PHE A 106 0.68 -12.28 8.93
CA PHE A 106 -0.73 -11.95 8.81
C PHE A 106 -1.43 -13.04 8.01
N ILE A 107 -2.71 -13.24 8.28
CA ILE A 107 -3.56 -14.17 7.55
C ILE A 107 -4.67 -13.38 6.86
N CYS A 108 -4.84 -13.60 5.56
CA CYS A 108 -5.95 -13.03 4.80
C CYS A 108 -7.29 -13.64 5.27
N PRO A 109 -8.42 -12.94 5.14
CA PRO A 109 -9.75 -13.50 5.37
C PRO A 109 -10.01 -14.75 4.51
N LYS A 110 -11.02 -15.54 4.92
CA LYS A 110 -11.47 -16.70 4.13
C LYS A 110 -11.75 -16.31 2.67
N GLU A 111 -11.40 -17.21 1.75
CA GLU A 111 -11.61 -17.05 0.30
C GLU A 111 -10.80 -15.90 -0.35
N THR A 112 -9.77 -15.40 0.35
CA THR A 112 -8.86 -14.38 -0.18
C THR A 112 -7.41 -14.79 0.07
N VAL A 113 -6.55 -14.46 -0.90
CA VAL A 113 -5.11 -14.69 -0.85
C VAL A 113 -4.38 -13.38 -1.04
N PHE A 114 -3.16 -13.30 -0.51
CA PHE A 114 -2.33 -12.13 -0.66
C PHE A 114 -1.80 -12.02 -2.09
N ASN A 115 -2.27 -11.02 -2.83
CA ASN A 115 -1.82 -10.74 -4.17
C ASN A 115 -0.57 -9.85 -4.12
N GLN A 116 0.58 -10.45 -4.39
CA GLN A 116 1.88 -9.77 -4.34
C GLN A 116 1.99 -8.62 -5.35
N ALA A 117 1.27 -8.65 -6.48
CA ALA A 117 1.35 -7.62 -7.51
C ALA A 117 0.69 -6.29 -7.10
N VAL A 118 -0.31 -6.35 -6.22
CA VAL A 118 -1.04 -5.17 -5.72
C VAL A 118 -0.90 -4.98 -4.20
N LEU A 119 -0.10 -5.83 -3.54
CA LEU A 119 0.25 -5.77 -2.13
C LEU A 119 -0.98 -5.76 -1.18
N THR A 120 -2.02 -6.51 -1.51
CA THR A 120 -3.24 -6.63 -0.70
C THR A 120 -3.89 -8.00 -0.83
N CYS A 121 -4.76 -8.37 0.10
CA CYS A 121 -5.57 -9.59 -0.01
C CYS A 121 -6.67 -9.37 -1.06
N THR A 122 -6.71 -10.22 -2.08
CA THR A 122 -7.77 -10.25 -3.10
C THR A 122 -8.42 -11.62 -3.16
N ARG A 123 -9.56 -11.75 -3.84
CA ARG A 123 -10.09 -13.08 -4.17
C ARG A 123 -9.10 -13.81 -5.06
N GLU A 124 -9.05 -15.13 -4.96
CA GLU A 124 -8.16 -15.97 -5.76
C GLU A 124 -8.36 -15.74 -7.27
N ALA A 125 -9.60 -15.58 -7.72
CA ALA A 125 -9.92 -15.32 -9.14
C ALA A 125 -9.40 -13.98 -9.68
N ASP A 126 -9.16 -13.01 -8.79
CA ASP A 126 -8.63 -11.68 -9.11
C ASP A 126 -7.13 -11.56 -8.74
N SER A 127 -6.53 -12.65 -8.25
CA SER A 127 -5.13 -12.71 -7.86
C SER A 127 -4.25 -13.25 -8.99
N ILE A 128 -2.98 -12.87 -8.95
CA ILE A 128 -1.93 -13.64 -9.64
C ILE A 128 -1.88 -15.07 -9.07
N ASP A 129 -1.33 -16.02 -9.84
CA ASP A 129 -1.01 -17.34 -9.29
C ASP A 129 -0.09 -17.17 -8.08
N CYS A 130 -0.42 -17.85 -6.98
CA CYS A 130 0.37 -17.77 -5.76
C CYS A 130 1.84 -18.16 -6.02
N GLN A 131 2.09 -19.13 -6.90
CA GLN A 131 3.44 -19.58 -7.26
C GLN A 131 4.25 -18.51 -7.98
N ASP A 132 3.60 -17.58 -8.68
CA ASP A 132 4.23 -16.48 -9.39
C ASP A 132 4.55 -15.29 -8.46
N SER A 133 4.04 -15.30 -7.21
CA SER A 133 4.27 -14.21 -6.24
C SER A 133 5.74 -13.79 -6.10
N PRO A 134 6.74 -14.71 -6.04
CA PRO A 134 8.14 -14.32 -5.93
C PRO A 134 8.64 -13.42 -7.07
N GLU A 135 8.04 -13.52 -8.27
CA GLU A 135 8.38 -12.66 -9.41
C GLU A 135 8.03 -11.20 -9.14
N PHE A 136 7.05 -10.92 -8.27
CA PHE A 136 6.57 -9.59 -7.92
C PHE A 136 7.19 -9.02 -6.64
N TYR A 137 8.11 -9.74 -5.97
CA TYR A 137 8.78 -9.21 -4.76
C TYR A 137 9.58 -7.92 -5.01
N HIS A 138 9.97 -7.66 -6.26
CA HIS A 138 10.66 -6.43 -6.64
C HIS A 138 9.82 -5.16 -6.40
N LEU A 139 8.49 -5.27 -6.40
CA LEU A 139 7.58 -4.14 -6.11
C LEU A 139 7.74 -3.59 -4.70
N ASN A 140 8.28 -4.39 -3.76
CA ASN A 140 8.61 -3.90 -2.42
C ASN A 140 9.64 -2.76 -2.45
N MET A 141 10.47 -2.67 -3.49
CA MET A 141 11.43 -1.58 -3.66
C MET A 141 10.77 -0.27 -4.08
N GLU A 142 9.50 -0.28 -4.50
CA GLU A 142 8.76 0.91 -4.91
C GLU A 142 8.03 1.57 -3.74
N MET A 143 7.82 0.84 -2.64
CA MET A 143 7.17 1.36 -1.46
C MET A 143 7.92 2.54 -0.85
N GLY A 144 7.19 3.63 -0.62
CA GLY A 144 7.72 4.85 -0.02
C GLY A 144 8.56 5.72 -0.97
N LYS A 145 8.64 5.38 -2.26
CA LYS A 145 9.14 6.32 -3.28
C LYS A 145 8.04 7.33 -3.58
N GLU A 146 8.36 8.62 -3.50
CA GLU A 146 7.47 9.64 -4.05
C GLU A 146 7.42 9.47 -5.57
N PRO A 147 6.22 9.48 -6.19
CA PRO A 147 6.14 9.45 -7.64
C PRO A 147 6.87 10.67 -8.17
N ASN A 148 7.86 10.44 -9.05
CA ASN A 148 8.46 11.54 -9.79
C ASN A 148 7.34 12.16 -10.65
N LYS A 149 6.93 13.39 -10.33
CA LYS A 149 5.85 14.15 -11.02
C LYS A 149 5.98 14.16 -12.56
N THR A 150 7.17 13.88 -13.08
CA THR A 150 7.48 13.82 -14.52
C THR A 150 7.00 12.54 -15.21
N GLU A 151 6.85 11.42 -14.51
CA GLU A 151 6.44 10.12 -15.09
C GLU A 151 4.91 9.96 -15.08
N GLU A 152 4.23 10.35 -13.99
CA GLU A 152 2.76 10.42 -13.97
C GLU A 152 2.20 11.38 -15.02
N ALA A 153 2.90 12.47 -15.30
CA ALA A 153 2.52 13.41 -16.35
C ALA A 153 2.64 12.82 -17.77
N LYS A 154 3.51 11.82 -17.97
CA LYS A 154 3.64 11.13 -19.27
C LYS A 154 2.57 10.06 -19.43
N ASP A 155 2.34 9.24 -18.41
CA ASP A 155 1.28 8.22 -18.45
C ASP A 155 -0.12 8.82 -18.54
N LYS A 156 -0.39 9.92 -17.82
CA LYS A 156 -1.64 10.69 -17.97
C LYS A 156 -1.75 11.32 -19.36
N LYS A 157 -0.67 11.85 -19.95
CA LYS A 157 -0.68 12.42 -21.31
C LYS A 157 -0.92 11.37 -22.38
N ASP A 158 -0.33 10.19 -22.25
CA ASP A 158 -0.45 9.13 -23.25
C ASP A 158 -1.80 8.42 -23.15
N ASN A 159 -2.34 8.22 -21.94
CA ASN A 159 -3.72 7.78 -21.75
C ASN A 159 -4.74 8.82 -22.29
N ARG A 160 -4.54 10.12 -22.04
CA ARG A 160 -5.38 11.19 -22.62
C ARG A 160 -5.34 11.21 -24.16
N LYS A 161 -4.18 10.94 -24.78
CA LYS A 161 -4.06 10.84 -26.25
C LYS A 161 -4.77 9.61 -26.82
N ILE A 162 -4.68 8.47 -26.15
CA ILE A 162 -5.35 7.22 -26.56
C ILE A 162 -6.88 7.40 -26.48
N GLN A 163 -7.37 8.05 -25.42
CA GLN A 163 -8.80 8.34 -25.25
C GLN A 163 -9.32 9.32 -26.32
N LYS A 164 -8.60 10.42 -26.60
CA LYS A 164 -8.97 11.37 -27.67
C LYS A 164 -9.06 10.69 -29.05
N ARG A 165 -8.09 9.86 -29.41
CA ARG A 165 -8.11 9.10 -30.68
C ARG A 165 -9.28 8.11 -30.77
N LYS A 166 -9.70 7.51 -29.66
CA LYS A 166 -10.84 6.58 -29.61
C LYS A 166 -12.17 7.33 -29.75
N GLN A 167 -12.26 8.53 -29.19
CA GLN A 167 -13.44 9.40 -29.27
C GLN A 167 -13.59 10.02 -30.66
N GLU A 168 -12.49 10.44 -31.30
CA GLU A 168 -12.47 10.94 -32.69
C GLU A 168 -12.92 9.86 -33.68
N LYS A 169 -12.41 8.63 -33.57
CA LYS A 169 -12.86 7.48 -34.39
C LYS A 169 -14.33 7.14 -34.18
N ARG A 170 -14.85 7.29 -32.95
CA ARG A 170 -16.29 7.12 -32.67
C ARG A 170 -17.11 8.21 -33.34
N LYS A 171 -16.67 9.47 -33.31
CA LYS A 171 -17.35 10.59 -33.97
C LYS A 171 -17.33 10.46 -35.49
N GLU A 172 -16.20 10.06 -36.08
CA GLU A 172 -16.11 9.75 -37.52
C GLU A 172 -17.08 8.63 -37.91
N ASN A 173 -17.13 7.52 -37.15
CA ASN A 173 -18.06 6.44 -37.42
C ASN A 173 -19.53 6.90 -37.31
N ILE A 174 -19.87 7.77 -36.36
CA ILE A 174 -21.24 8.33 -36.19
C ILE A 174 -21.60 9.26 -37.36
N ILE A 175 -20.68 10.13 -37.79
CA ILE A 175 -20.90 11.04 -38.91
C ILE A 175 -21.13 10.24 -40.19
N MET A 176 -20.31 9.21 -40.43
CA MET A 176 -20.46 8.32 -41.58
C MET A 176 -21.81 7.58 -41.57
N THR A 177 -22.33 7.15 -40.42
CA THR A 177 -23.66 6.53 -40.35
C THR A 177 -24.81 7.50 -40.58
N ASN A 178 -24.66 8.76 -40.18
CA ASN A 178 -25.69 9.78 -40.39
C ASN A 178 -25.73 10.25 -41.85
N GLU A 179 -24.58 10.47 -42.49
CA GLU A 179 -24.53 10.79 -43.93
C GLU A 179 -25.03 9.61 -44.79
N VAL A 180 -24.79 8.36 -44.39
CA VAL A 180 -25.35 7.18 -45.07
C VAL A 180 -26.87 7.09 -44.87
N ASN A 181 -27.40 7.52 -43.72
CA ASN A 181 -28.85 7.62 -43.50
C ASN A 181 -29.51 8.68 -44.39
N ASP A 182 -28.83 9.79 -44.67
CA ASP A 182 -29.34 10.85 -45.55
C ASP A 182 -29.31 10.47 -47.04
N ILE A 183 -28.66 9.35 -47.40
CA ILE A 183 -28.60 8.80 -48.77
C ILE A 183 -29.62 7.66 -48.98
N MET A 184 -30.34 7.23 -47.95
CA MET A 184 -31.36 6.19 -48.08
C MET A 184 -32.64 6.75 -48.71
N ASN A 185 -32.81 6.48 -50.01
CA ASN A 185 -33.99 6.84 -50.80
C ASN A 185 -35.30 6.38 -50.10
N GLU A 186 -36.33 7.23 -50.08
CA GLU A 186 -37.68 6.95 -49.52
C GLU A 186 -38.30 5.66 -50.09
N GLU A 187 -37.84 5.21 -51.26
CA GLU A 187 -38.26 3.97 -51.92
C GLU A 187 -37.79 2.69 -51.21
N PHE A 188 -36.67 2.71 -50.48
CA PHE A 188 -36.17 1.51 -49.78
C PHE A 188 -36.85 1.31 -48.41
N LYS A 189 -37.36 2.39 -47.81
CA LYS A 189 -38.05 2.42 -46.52
C LYS A 189 -39.38 1.64 -46.55
N GLY A 190 -40.08 1.64 -47.68
CA GLY A 190 -41.34 0.92 -47.88
C GLY A 190 -41.19 -0.61 -48.07
N LYS A 191 -39.99 -1.12 -48.33
CA LYS A 191 -39.75 -2.57 -48.54
C LYS A 191 -39.31 -3.32 -47.28
N LEU A 192 -39.03 -2.63 -46.18
CA LEU A 192 -38.58 -3.21 -44.91
C LEU A 192 -39.69 -3.38 -43.87
N GLU A 193 -40.92 -2.92 -44.14
CA GLU A 193 -42.06 -3.08 -43.24
C GLU A 193 -42.48 -4.54 -42.92
N PRO A 194 -42.30 -5.57 -43.78
CA PRO A 194 -42.83 -6.89 -43.46
C PRO A 194 -41.90 -7.78 -42.61
N LEU A 195 -40.76 -7.27 -42.10
CA LEU A 195 -39.81 -8.07 -41.31
C LEU A 195 -39.81 -7.83 -39.79
N GLY A 196 -40.77 -7.06 -39.25
CA GLY A 196 -41.11 -7.12 -37.82
C GLY A 196 -40.00 -6.73 -36.83
N LEU A 197 -39.16 -5.73 -37.15
CA LEU A 197 -38.10 -5.22 -36.26
C LEU A 197 -38.39 -3.83 -35.67
N ILE A 198 -39.65 -3.38 -35.63
CA ILE A 198 -40.01 -2.09 -35.01
C ILE A 198 -41.31 -2.25 -34.20
N SER A 199 -41.17 -2.39 -32.88
CA SER A 199 -42.29 -2.17 -31.96
C SER A 199 -42.31 -0.70 -31.59
N ARG A 200 -43.34 0.01 -32.06
CA ARG A 200 -43.61 1.44 -31.78
C ARG A 200 -43.87 1.64 -30.29
N GLY A 201 -42.98 2.36 -29.62
CA GLY A 201 -43.27 3.19 -28.45
C GLY A 201 -43.10 4.66 -28.87
N GLU A 202 -44.04 5.51 -28.48
CA GLU A 202 -44.07 6.92 -28.90
C GLU A 202 -42.93 7.71 -28.23
N ASN A 203 -42.09 8.34 -29.05
CA ASN A 203 -41.17 9.45 -28.75
C ASN A 203 -40.00 9.23 -27.75
N GLU A 204 -39.09 8.28 -27.98
CA GLU A 204 -37.72 8.36 -27.43
C GLU A 204 -36.72 7.54 -28.27
N PRO A 205 -35.48 8.03 -28.55
CA PRO A 205 -34.48 7.24 -29.28
C PRO A 205 -33.85 6.15 -28.39
N VAL A 206 -33.53 5.01 -29.00
CA VAL A 206 -32.83 3.87 -28.36
C VAL A 206 -31.46 4.30 -27.87
N LEU A 207 -31.27 4.37 -26.54
CA LEU A 207 -29.97 4.43 -25.89
C LEU A 207 -29.37 3.01 -25.84
N ILE A 208 -28.18 2.82 -26.40
CA ILE A 208 -27.27 1.77 -25.93
C ILE A 208 -26.39 2.43 -24.86
N GLU A 209 -26.82 2.29 -23.61
CA GLU A 209 -26.06 2.68 -22.43
C GLU A 209 -24.88 1.72 -22.26
N SER A 210 -23.69 2.08 -22.76
CA SER A 210 -22.48 1.60 -22.11
C SER A 210 -22.25 2.50 -20.92
N VAL A 211 -22.54 2.00 -19.72
CA VAL A 211 -22.25 2.66 -18.44
C VAL A 211 -20.77 3.05 -18.42
N ILE A 212 -20.53 4.33 -18.67
CA ILE A 212 -19.34 5.04 -18.26
C ILE A 212 -19.91 6.29 -17.62
N GLU A 213 -19.73 6.37 -16.31
CA GLU A 213 -20.06 7.48 -15.42
C GLU A 213 -19.89 8.80 -16.18
N SER A 214 -21.02 9.42 -16.50
CA SER A 214 -21.05 10.77 -17.04
C SER A 214 -20.47 11.67 -15.96
N VAL A 215 -19.21 12.05 -16.10
CA VAL A 215 -18.64 13.17 -15.35
C VAL A 215 -19.48 14.40 -15.71
N ASP A 216 -20.09 15.01 -14.70
CA ASP A 216 -21.01 16.12 -14.91
C ASP A 216 -20.27 17.28 -15.58
N PRO A 217 -20.90 18.05 -16.48
CA PRO A 217 -20.25 19.20 -17.14
C PRO A 217 -19.69 20.23 -16.14
N ASP A 218 -20.29 20.29 -14.95
CA ASP A 218 -19.88 21.16 -13.84
C ASP A 218 -18.48 20.75 -13.30
N ASP A 219 -18.13 19.45 -13.32
CA ASP A 219 -16.79 18.96 -12.92
C ASP A 219 -15.69 19.41 -13.89
N ILE A 220 -16.04 19.69 -15.16
CA ILE A 220 -15.09 20.15 -16.18
C ILE A 220 -14.77 21.63 -15.99
N GLU A 221 -15.78 22.45 -15.62
CA GLU A 221 -15.55 23.86 -15.29
C GLU A 221 -14.74 24.01 -14.00
N ASP A 222 -15.02 23.19 -12.99
CA ASP A 222 -14.26 23.16 -11.74
C ASP A 222 -12.78 22.82 -11.97
N VAL A 223 -12.48 21.86 -12.87
CA VAL A 223 -11.10 21.49 -13.23
C VAL A 223 -10.38 22.59 -14.02
N GLU A 224 -11.05 23.27 -14.96
CA GLU A 224 -10.43 24.41 -15.67
C GLU A 224 -10.18 25.60 -14.73
N GLN A 225 -11.03 25.77 -13.72
CA GLN A 225 -10.91 26.82 -12.73
C GLN A 225 -9.81 26.52 -11.70
N GLU A 226 -9.63 25.25 -11.32
CA GLU A 226 -8.48 24.78 -10.55
C GLU A 226 -7.16 24.95 -11.31
N GLU A 227 -7.10 24.60 -12.60
CA GLU A 227 -5.91 24.81 -13.45
C GLU A 227 -5.55 26.32 -13.54
N LYS A 228 -6.54 27.21 -13.69
CA LYS A 228 -6.31 28.67 -13.70
C LYS A 228 -5.82 29.19 -12.35
N ASN A 229 -6.37 28.69 -11.25
CA ASN A 229 -5.96 29.08 -9.90
C ASN A 229 -4.53 28.63 -9.59
N GLU A 230 -4.14 27.44 -10.06
CA GLU A 230 -2.79 26.90 -9.88
C GLU A 230 -1.77 27.70 -10.71
N GLU A 231 -2.08 28.02 -11.98
CA GLU A 231 -1.25 28.90 -12.82
C GLU A 231 -1.11 30.33 -12.25
N GLU A 232 -2.16 30.87 -11.65
CA GLU A 232 -2.14 32.18 -11.00
C GLU A 232 -1.28 32.16 -9.73
N MET A 233 -1.42 31.12 -8.90
CA MET A 233 -0.60 30.92 -7.71
C MET A 233 0.89 30.77 -8.05
N ASP A 234 1.24 30.01 -9.08
CA ASP A 234 2.62 29.87 -9.55
C ASP A 234 3.19 31.21 -10.05
N ARG A 235 2.37 32.01 -10.74
CA ARG A 235 2.74 33.39 -11.12
C ARG A 235 3.02 34.27 -9.91
N ILE A 236 2.17 34.21 -8.88
CA ILE A 236 2.33 34.98 -7.64
C ILE A 236 3.60 34.54 -6.88
N VAL A 237 3.89 33.24 -6.83
CA VAL A 237 5.11 32.71 -6.20
C VAL A 237 6.36 33.17 -6.95
N MET A 238 6.38 33.08 -8.28
CA MET A 238 7.48 33.62 -9.09
C MET A 238 7.67 35.12 -8.87
N GLU A 239 6.60 35.90 -8.81
CA GLU A 239 6.69 37.35 -8.62
C GLU A 239 7.22 37.71 -7.22
N ARG A 240 6.78 36.99 -6.17
CA ARG A 240 7.31 37.15 -4.80
C ARG A 240 8.79 36.79 -4.71
N ASN A 241 9.21 35.72 -5.36
CA ASN A 241 10.62 35.31 -5.39
C ASN A 241 11.48 36.36 -6.11
N MET A 242 11.02 36.90 -7.24
CA MET A 242 11.69 37.98 -7.97
C MET A 242 11.76 39.29 -7.17
N ARG A 243 10.73 39.63 -6.39
CA ARG A 243 10.74 40.80 -5.50
C ARG A 243 11.72 40.62 -4.33
N ASN A 244 11.79 39.43 -3.74
CA ASN A 244 12.74 39.12 -2.67
C ASN A 244 14.20 39.15 -3.17
N GLU A 245 14.49 38.62 -4.35
CA GLU A 245 15.83 38.73 -4.95
C GLU A 245 16.25 40.19 -5.20
N ARG A 246 15.32 41.02 -5.68
CA ARG A 246 15.56 42.46 -5.89
C ARG A 246 15.77 43.22 -4.57
N GLN A 247 15.08 42.84 -3.49
CA GLN A 247 15.30 43.40 -2.15
C GLN A 247 16.67 42.98 -1.58
N MET A 248 17.07 41.72 -1.74
CA MET A 248 18.38 41.23 -1.30
C MET A 248 19.54 41.99 -1.98
N ARG A 249 19.42 42.28 -3.28
CA ARG A 249 20.44 43.07 -4.02
C ARG A 249 20.52 44.54 -3.60
N ARG A 250 19.43 45.13 -3.08
CA ARG A 250 19.43 46.52 -2.57
C ARG A 250 19.94 46.65 -1.13
N GLY A 251 19.95 45.56 -0.36
CA GLY A 251 20.44 45.53 1.03
C GLY A 251 21.97 45.47 1.18
N LEU A 252 22.71 45.22 0.09
CA LEU A 252 24.16 44.96 0.15
C LEU A 252 25.04 46.23 0.10
N PHE A 253 24.47 47.42 -0.06
CA PHE A 253 25.20 48.70 -0.07
C PHE A 253 24.61 49.71 0.94
N ARG A 254 24.76 49.43 2.24
CA ARG A 254 24.70 50.48 3.27
C ARG A 254 26.08 50.57 3.93
N PHE A 255 26.93 51.44 3.40
CA PHE A 255 28.16 51.86 4.06
C PHE A 255 27.79 52.53 5.40
N LYS A 256 28.29 51.96 6.49
CA LYS A 256 28.30 52.58 7.81
C LYS A 256 29.46 53.56 7.80
N GLY A 257 29.17 54.86 7.72
CA GLY A 257 30.14 55.91 8.01
C GLY A 257 30.15 56.13 9.51
N ASP A 258 31.18 55.62 10.19
CA ASP A 258 31.44 55.95 11.59
C ASP A 258 32.48 57.08 11.65
N VAL A 259 32.19 57.99 12.59
CA VAL A 259 32.93 59.19 13.03
C VAL A 259 34.30 58.84 13.61
#